data_AF-A0A2I0LA32-F1
#
_entry.id   AF-A0A2I0LA32-F1
#
_cell.length_a   1.000
_cell.length_b   1.000
_cell.length_c   1.000
_cell.angle_alpha   90.00
_cell.angle_beta   90.00
_cell.angle_gamma   90.00
#
_symmetry.space_group_name_H-M   'P 1'
#
loop_
_entity.id
_entity.type
_entity.pdbx_description
1 polymer ?
#
loop_
_entity_poly.entity_id
_entity_poly.type
_entity_poly.pdbx_seq_one_letter_code
_entity_poly.pdbx_strand_id
1 'polypeptide(L)' 'MEGSYVELAAKLKESGVKVGKFRADGDEKEFAKQELLLGSFPTILFFPKHSLKPIKYPSENRDVNSLMAFVNALR' A
#
# COMPACT_ATOMS: atom_id res chain seq x y z
N MET A 1 3.01 -11.07 -10.34
CA MET A 1 3.28 -10.24 -9.15
C MET A 1 2.74 -8.81 -9.29
N GLU A 2 2.80 -8.16 -10.47
CA GLU A 2 2.17 -6.83 -10.66
C GLU A 2 0.64 -6.90 -10.90
N GLY A 3 0.16 -7.99 -11.52
CA GLY A 3 -1.26 -8.18 -11.85
C GLY A 3 -2.22 -8.12 -10.64
N SER A 4 -1.82 -8.65 -9.49
CA SER A 4 -2.64 -8.62 -8.27
C SER A 4 -2.90 -7.18 -7.79
N TYR A 5 -1.90 -6.29 -7.90
CA TYR A 5 -2.07 -4.88 -7.51
C TYR A 5 -2.92 -4.11 -8.51
N VAL A 6 -2.81 -4.42 -9.80
CA VAL A 6 -3.64 -3.83 -10.86
C VAL A 6 -5.10 -4.25 -10.68
N GLU A 7 -5.36 -5.53 -10.42
CA GLU A 7 -6.72 -6.03 -10.14
C GLU A 7 -7.29 -5.40 -8.86
N LEU A 8 -6.50 -5.31 -7.80
CA LEU A 8 -6.90 -4.63 -6.57
C LEU A 8 -7.28 -3.16 -6.84
N ALA A 9 -6.48 -2.44 -7.62
CA ALA A 9 -6.75 -1.06 -8.00
C ALA A 9 -8.06 -0.93 -8.79
N ALA A 10 -8.34 -1.87 -9.70
CA ALA A 10 -9.59 -1.90 -10.45
C ALA A 10 -10.80 -2.11 -9.51
N LYS A 11 -10.71 -3.04 -8.56
CA LYS A 11 -11.78 -3.32 -7.58
C LYS A 11 -12.01 -2.16 -6.60
N LEU A 12 -10.95 -1.47 -6.19
CA LEU A 12 -11.03 -0.36 -5.24
C LEU A 12 -11.42 0.98 -5.87
N LYS A 13 -11.43 1.08 -7.21
CA LYS A 13 -11.76 2.31 -7.95
C LYS A 13 -13.09 2.92 -7.54
N GLU A 14 -14.10 2.09 -7.30
CA GLU A 14 -15.45 2.52 -6.90
C GLU A 14 -15.60 2.67 -5.37
N SER A 15 -14.63 2.19 -4.59
CA SER A 15 -14.65 2.23 -3.13
C SER A 15 -14.14 3.56 -2.56
N GLY A 16 -13.71 4.50 -3.41
CA GLY A 16 -13.12 5.77 -3.00
C GLY A 16 -11.69 5.65 -2.43
N VAL A 17 -11.08 4.46 -2.57
CA VAL A 17 -9.70 4.20 -2.16
C VAL A 17 -8.80 4.30 -3.39
N LYS A 18 -7.76 5.14 -3.30
CA LYS A 18 -6.79 5.33 -4.39
C LYS A 18 -5.62 4.37 -4.17
N VAL A 19 -5.28 3.60 -5.20
CA VAL A 19 -4.11 2.72 -5.21
C VAL A 19 -3.04 3.37 -6.09
N GLY A 20 -1.85 3.55 -5.55
CA GLY A 20 -0.71 4.13 -6.26
C GLY A 20 0.55 3.29 -6.05
N LYS A 21 1.52 3.44 -6.96
CA LYS A 21 2.87 2.88 -6.79
C LYS A 21 3.87 4.02 -6.70
N PHE A 22 4.82 3.90 -5.78
CA PHE A 22 5.90 4.85 -5.58
C PHE A 22 7.23 4.11 -5.73
N ARG A 23 8.13 4.69 -6.51
CA ARG A 23 9.44 4.11 -6.78
C ARG A 23 10.41 4.56 -5.69
N ALA A 24 10.57 3.74 -4.67
CA ALA A 24 11.29 4.07 -3.43
C ALA A 24 12.79 3.73 -3.47
N ASP A 25 13.41 3.76 -4.66
CA ASP A 25 14.84 3.46 -4.89
C ASP A 25 15.62 4.69 -5.37
N GLY A 26 16.96 4.56 -5.48
CA GLY A 26 17.84 5.67 -5.85
C GLY A 26 17.87 6.77 -4.77
N ASP A 27 17.75 8.02 -5.22
CA ASP A 27 17.73 9.23 -4.38
C ASP A 27 16.53 9.26 -3.41
N GLU A 28 15.41 8.64 -3.77
CA GLU A 28 14.18 8.64 -2.96
C GLU A 28 14.21 7.58 -1.83
N LYS A 29 15.28 6.76 -1.76
CA LYS A 29 15.40 5.68 -0.78
C LYS A 29 15.50 6.21 0.66
N GLU A 30 16.22 7.30 0.87
CA GLU A 30 16.39 7.92 2.18
C GLU A 30 15.04 8.49 2.68
N PHE A 31 14.35 9.23 1.81
CA PHE A 31 13.00 9.73 2.06
C PHE A 31 12.02 8.59 2.38
N ALA A 32 12.04 7.52 1.58
CA ALA A 32 11.14 6.39 1.78
C ALA A 32 11.41 5.65 3.10
N LYS A 33 12.66 5.56 3.57
CA LYS A 33 12.98 4.97 4.87
C LYS A 33 12.45 5.82 6.02
N GLN A 34 12.63 7.15 5.94
CA GLN A 34 12.25 8.07 7.00
C GLN A 34 10.73 8.27 7.07
N GLU A 35 10.09 8.55 5.93
CA GLU A 35 8.69 8.97 5.87
C GLU A 35 7.72 7.83 5.52
N LEU A 36 8.18 6.83 4.74
CA LEU A 36 7.34 5.75 4.22
C LEU A 36 7.59 4.40 4.89
N LEU A 37 8.29 4.38 6.03
CA LEU A 37 8.56 3.15 6.81
C LEU A 37 9.16 2.02 5.94
N LEU A 38 9.95 2.38 4.93
CA LEU A 38 10.53 1.43 3.98
C LEU A 38 11.56 0.56 4.70
N GLY A 39 11.23 -0.72 4.87
CA GLY A 39 12.15 -1.73 5.40
C GLY A 39 12.71 -2.65 4.30
N SER A 40 11.82 -3.18 3.46
CA SER A 40 12.15 -4.10 2.37
C SER A 40 11.18 -3.92 1.19
N PHE A 41 11.59 -4.34 0.00
CA PHE A 41 10.74 -4.27 -1.18
C PHE A 41 9.99 -5.59 -1.40
N PRO A 42 8.72 -5.55 -1.83
CA PRO A 42 7.80 -4.40 -1.78
C PRO A 42 7.28 -4.12 -0.35
N THR A 43 7.15 -2.84 0.00
CA THR A 43 6.44 -2.37 1.21
C THR A 43 5.09 -1.81 0.79
N ILE A 44 4.01 -2.23 1.47
CA ILE A 44 2.65 -1.75 1.24
C ILE A 44 2.24 -0.90 2.43
N LEU A 45 1.74 0.31 2.13
CA LEU A 45 1.27 1.27 3.11
C LEU A 45 -0.18 1.65 2.82
N PHE A 46 -0.95 1.84 3.86
CA PHE A 46 -2.31 2.36 3.79
C PHE A 46 -2.38 3.71 4.51
N PHE A 47 -3.03 4.69 3.88
CA PHE A 47 -3.20 6.04 4.40
C PHE A 47 -4.69 6.28 4.68
N PRO A 48 -5.14 6.17 5.95
CA PRO A 48 -6.53 6.41 6.32
C PRO A 48 -6.88 7.89 6.17
N LYS A 49 -8.14 8.23 5.86
CA LYS A 49 -8.60 9.62 5.72
C LYS A 49 -8.40 10.47 6.99
N HIS A 50 -8.46 9.83 8.16
CA HIS A 50 -8.38 10.50 9.46
C HIS A 50 -7.01 10.41 10.13
N SER A 51 -5.99 9.87 9.44
CA SER A 51 -4.64 9.72 9.99
C SER A 51 -3.60 10.27 9.02
N LEU A 52 -2.67 11.06 9.57
CA LEU A 52 -1.49 11.53 8.85
C LEU A 52 -0.37 10.47 8.80
N LYS A 53 -0.48 9.41 9.61
CA LYS A 53 0.52 8.35 9.68
C LYS A 53 0.12 7.15 8.81
N PRO A 54 1.01 6.63 7.95
CA PRO A 54 0.75 5.41 7.19
C PRO A 54 0.71 4.19 8.11
N ILE A 55 -0.15 3.23 7.76
CA ILE A 55 -0.22 1.92 8.39
C ILE A 55 0.45 0.91 7.47
N LYS A 56 1.50 0.25 7.97
CA LYS A 56 2.21 -0.79 7.22
C LYS A 56 1.37 -2.06 7.16
N TYR A 57 1.30 -2.68 5.98
CA TYR A 57 0.68 -3.99 5.83
C TYR A 57 1.53 -5.06 6.53
N PRO A 58 1.00 -5.77 7.53
CA PRO A 58 1.80 -6.69 8.36
C PRO A 58 1.97 -8.09 7.74
N SER A 59 1.19 -8.43 6.72
CA SER A 59 1.13 -9.80 6.18
C SER A 59 2.05 -9.99 4.97
N GLU A 60 2.62 -11.18 4.85
CA GLU A 60 3.38 -11.61 3.68
C GLU A 60 2.48 -12.00 2.50
N ASN A 61 1.20 -12.33 2.77
CA ASN A 61 0.23 -12.69 1.74
C ASN A 61 -0.19 -11.46 0.94
N ARG A 62 0.29 -11.38 -0.30
CA ARG A 62 0.07 -10.25 -1.23
C ARG A 62 -1.04 -10.53 -2.24
N ASP A 63 -1.96 -11.42 -1.88
CA ASP A 63 -3.12 -11.76 -2.69
C ASP A 63 -4.18 -10.65 -2.65
N VAL A 64 -4.96 -10.56 -3.72
CA VAL A 64 -6.00 -9.53 -3.88
C VAL A 64 -7.00 -9.55 -2.73
N ASN A 65 -7.40 -10.75 -2.28
CA ASN A 65 -8.36 -10.91 -1.19
C ASN A 65 -7.80 -10.40 0.16
N SER A 66 -6.55 -10.74 0.47
CA SER A 66 -5.88 -10.32 1.72
C SER A 66 -5.67 -8.81 1.77
N LEU A 67 -5.34 -8.20 0.64
CA LEU A 67 -5.21 -6.75 0.52
C LEU A 67 -6.56 -6.03 0.59
N MET A 68 -7.61 -6.59 -0.04
CA MET A 68 -8.96 -6.06 0.09
C MET A 68 -9.48 -6.12 1.52
N ALA A 69 -9.29 -7.24 2.22
CA ALA A 69 -9.71 -7.39 3.61
C ALA A 69 -9.04 -6.33 4.51
N PHE A 70 -7.75 -6.08 4.29
CA PHE A 70 -7.01 -5.05 5.03
C PHE A 70 -7.49 -3.63 4.75
N VAL A 71 -7.71 -3.28 3.48
CA VAL A 71 -8.27 -1.96 3.11
C VAL A 71 -9.65 -1.79 3.72
N ASN A 72 -10.51 -2.80 3.64
CA ASN A 72 -11.86 -2.73 4.20
C ASN A 72 -11.87 -2.65 5.73
N ALA A 73 -10.90 -3.27 6.41
CA ALA A 73 -10.78 -3.20 7.87
C ALA A 73 -10.31 -1.82 8.37
N LEU A 74 -9.66 -1.02 7.52
CA LEU A 74 -9.07 0.27 7.88
C LEU A 74 -9.76 1.49 7.26
N ARG A 75 -10.78 1.28 6.42
CA ARG A 75 -11.51 2.36 5.73
C ARG A 75 -12.49 3.11 6.64
#